data_AF-A0A353G5A3-F1
#
_entry.id   AF-A0A353G5A3-F1
#
_cell.length_a   1.000
_cell.length_b   1.000
_cell.length_c   1.000
_cell.angle_alpha   90.00
_cell.angle_beta   90.00
_cell.angle_gamma   90.00
#
_symmetry.space_group_name_H-M   'P 1'
#
loop_
_entity.id
_entity.type
_entity.pdbx_description
1 polymer ?
#
loop_
_entity_poly.entity_id
_entity_poly.type
_entity_poly.pdbx_seq_one_letter_code
_entity_poly.pdbx_strand_id
1 'polypeptide(L)'
;MPIETDFKYKVTTEQRTLLRANTGASQDLLGLLRGFIGERDQLSWKGSGFNMIWRPNFGNTSGDKVFFLELNLTDETLDFKDVSGETGIPNRGSLQSDIFLGGMTYLQTVNDSFDNGGLHIEPGLWVHVPKTENPDEPATIARMGSIPHGTTINLQGTAFSAQSPAFDAASITPFVIGDPGELVHFDEEILAIPSTSRTDLARVPGLTQEQLTNPNLFLSQALAGVTVKRTSVFQLTSQADANTVPDVGGGTANIAFLVGKGTPPTGGSNADVPTVTTTFWIEDCTDKDGNNFVQLQYTQLVLLNFDGLSWPHVTVGTLRPQ
;
A
#
# COMPACT_ATOMS: atom_id res chain seq x y z
N MET A 1 -32.98 -11.22 -34.07
CA MET A 1 -31.65 -11.61 -34.60
C MET A 1 -30.90 -12.26 -33.46
N PRO A 2 -30.42 -13.51 -33.58
CA PRO A 2 -29.51 -14.05 -32.59
C PRO A 2 -28.19 -13.29 -32.67
N ILE A 3 -27.68 -12.82 -31.53
CA ILE A 3 -26.37 -12.20 -31.42
C ILE A 3 -25.34 -13.29 -31.68
N GLU A 4 -24.53 -13.18 -32.74
CA GLU A 4 -23.36 -14.03 -32.92
C GLU A 4 -22.34 -13.72 -31.81
N THR A 5 -22.11 -14.68 -30.92
CA THR A 5 -21.17 -14.56 -29.79
C THR A 5 -19.76 -15.04 -30.11
N ASP A 6 -19.55 -15.61 -31.30
CA ASP A 6 -18.32 -16.35 -31.65
C ASP A 6 -17.43 -15.56 -32.60
N PHE A 7 -17.16 -14.30 -32.25
CA PHE A 7 -16.22 -13.47 -33.00
C PHE A 7 -14.78 -14.01 -32.81
N LYS A 8 -14.20 -14.60 -33.85
CA LYS A 8 -12.81 -15.09 -33.86
C LYS A 8 -11.98 -14.28 -34.85
N TYR A 9 -10.95 -13.59 -34.36
CA TYR A 9 -9.91 -13.03 -35.20
C TYR A 9 -9.10 -14.19 -35.82
N LYS A 10 -9.15 -14.34 -37.16
CA LYS A 10 -8.35 -15.34 -37.89
C LYS A 10 -6.88 -14.88 -37.96
N VAL A 11 -6.12 -15.15 -36.90
CA VAL A 11 -4.66 -14.95 -36.91
C VAL A 11 -4.00 -16.23 -37.43
N THR A 12 -3.32 -16.13 -38.56
CA THR A 12 -2.62 -17.25 -39.23
C THR A 12 -1.41 -17.71 -38.43
N THR A 13 -0.99 -18.97 -38.62
CA THR A 13 0.16 -19.56 -37.91
C THR A 13 1.46 -18.81 -38.21
N GLU A 14 1.68 -18.33 -39.45
CA GLU A 14 2.85 -17.53 -39.82
C GLU A 14 2.97 -16.21 -39.05
N GLN A 15 1.84 -15.52 -38.84
CA GLN A 15 1.81 -14.28 -38.05
C GLN A 15 2.21 -14.52 -36.58
N ARG A 16 1.93 -15.70 -36.03
CA ARG A 16 2.31 -16.05 -34.64
C ARG A 16 3.80 -16.37 -34.51
N THR A 17 4.41 -16.94 -35.55
CA THR A 17 5.81 -17.37 -35.53
C THR A 17 6.78 -16.19 -35.66
N LEU A 18 6.43 -15.15 -36.43
CA LEU A 18 7.26 -13.93 -36.56
C LEU A 18 7.36 -13.12 -35.25
N LEU A 19 6.36 -13.21 -34.37
CA LEU A 19 6.34 -12.53 -33.06
C LEU A 19 7.21 -13.20 -31.99
N ARG A 20 7.51 -14.50 -32.13
CA ARG A 20 8.21 -15.31 -31.12
C ARG A 20 9.71 -15.49 -31.36
N ALA A 21 10.22 -15.09 -32.52
CA ALA A 21 11.56 -15.47 -32.97
C ALA A 21 12.73 -14.69 -32.31
N ASN A 22 12.48 -13.87 -31.28
CA ASN A 22 13.50 -12.96 -30.72
C ASN A 22 13.75 -13.08 -29.22
N THR A 23 13.24 -14.11 -28.54
CA THR A 23 13.46 -14.26 -27.09
C THR A 23 14.62 -15.23 -26.83
N GLY A 24 15.79 -14.68 -26.54
CA GLY A 24 16.80 -15.37 -25.72
C GLY A 24 16.22 -15.71 -24.34
N ALA A 25 17.03 -16.35 -23.47
CA ALA A 25 16.61 -16.79 -22.13
C ALA A 25 15.68 -15.77 -21.43
N SER A 26 14.57 -16.25 -20.84
CA SER A 26 13.60 -15.44 -20.10
C SER A 26 14.30 -14.52 -19.10
N GLN A 27 14.40 -13.24 -19.43
CA GLN A 27 14.91 -12.23 -18.52
C GLN A 27 13.87 -12.02 -17.41
N ASP A 28 14.27 -12.06 -16.15
CA ASP A 28 13.37 -11.68 -15.06
C ASP A 28 13.16 -10.16 -15.09
N LEU A 29 11.94 -9.76 -15.47
CA LEU A 29 11.57 -8.36 -15.61
C LEU A 29 11.10 -7.73 -14.30
N LEU A 30 10.82 -8.52 -13.26
CA LEU A 30 10.31 -8.01 -11.98
C LEU A 30 11.38 -7.38 -11.10
N GLY A 31 12.67 -7.61 -11.37
CA GLY A 31 13.74 -7.15 -10.48
C GLY A 31 13.52 -7.62 -9.04
N LEU A 32 13.62 -6.73 -8.06
CA LEU A 32 13.36 -7.08 -6.65
C LEU A 32 11.89 -7.41 -6.36
N LEU A 33 10.93 -6.99 -7.20
CA LEU A 33 9.53 -7.39 -7.02
C LEU A 33 9.35 -8.91 -7.13
N ARG A 34 10.31 -9.64 -7.74
CA ARG A 34 10.34 -11.11 -7.75
C ARG A 34 10.23 -11.69 -6.33
N GLY A 35 10.69 -10.98 -5.30
CA GLY A 35 10.57 -11.42 -3.91
C GLY A 35 9.13 -11.71 -3.47
N PHE A 36 8.13 -11.01 -4.01
CA PHE A 36 6.72 -11.17 -3.62
C PHE A 36 6.11 -12.51 -4.06
N ILE A 37 6.70 -13.17 -5.06
CA ILE A 37 6.20 -14.44 -5.62
C ILE A 37 7.26 -15.55 -5.67
N GLY A 38 8.54 -15.21 -5.47
CA GLY A 38 9.65 -16.14 -5.59
C GLY A 38 9.71 -16.77 -6.99
N GLU A 39 10.02 -18.06 -7.06
CA GLU A 39 10.06 -18.83 -8.31
C GLU A 39 8.66 -19.19 -8.86
N ARG A 40 7.58 -18.71 -8.23
CA ARG A 40 6.19 -19.04 -8.60
C ARG A 40 5.61 -17.96 -9.52
N ASP A 41 4.58 -18.34 -10.30
CA ASP A 41 3.79 -17.39 -11.09
C ASP A 41 2.79 -16.60 -10.23
N GLN A 42 2.42 -17.14 -9.07
CA GLN A 42 1.49 -16.54 -8.11
C GLN A 42 1.84 -16.98 -6.68
N LEU A 43 1.65 -16.08 -5.72
CA LEU A 43 1.82 -16.35 -4.29
C LEU A 43 0.82 -15.55 -3.46
N SER A 44 0.22 -16.23 -2.48
CA SER A 44 -0.63 -15.60 -1.47
C SER A 44 0.14 -15.46 -0.17
N TRP A 45 0.01 -14.30 0.46
CA TRP A 45 0.52 -14.02 1.80
C TRP A 45 -0.65 -13.85 2.73
N LYS A 46 -0.56 -14.42 3.93
CA LYS A 46 -1.58 -14.27 4.96
C LYS A 46 -0.93 -13.92 6.29
N GLY A 47 -1.58 -13.05 7.05
CA GLY A 47 -1.12 -12.68 8.38
C GLY A 47 -2.09 -11.77 9.09
N SER A 48 -1.58 -11.11 10.11
CA SER A 48 -2.35 -10.21 10.94
C SER A 48 -1.64 -8.86 11.06
N GLY A 49 -2.38 -7.85 11.48
CA GLY A 49 -1.92 -6.48 11.52
C GLY A 49 -2.73 -5.60 12.46
N PHE A 50 -2.54 -4.29 12.27
CA PHE A 50 -3.27 -3.27 12.98
C PHE A 50 -3.63 -2.14 12.03
N ASN A 51 -4.85 -1.65 12.18
CA ASN A 51 -5.40 -0.53 11.46
C ASN A 51 -5.83 0.56 12.45
N MET A 52 -5.42 1.80 12.16
CA MET A 52 -5.92 2.99 12.82
C MET A 52 -6.34 4.02 11.78
N ILE A 53 -7.53 4.58 11.93
CA ILE A 53 -8.06 5.63 11.07
C ILE A 53 -8.90 6.63 11.88
N TRP A 54 -8.60 7.92 11.70
CA TRP A 54 -9.51 8.99 12.06
C TRP A 54 -10.54 9.17 10.96
N ARG A 55 -11.82 8.98 11.28
CA ARG A 55 -12.92 9.09 10.33
C ARG A 55 -13.75 10.32 10.61
N PRO A 56 -14.29 10.99 9.60
CA PRO A 56 -15.35 11.97 9.80
C PRO A 56 -16.58 11.33 10.46
N ASN A 57 -17.20 12.04 11.41
CA ASN A 57 -18.36 11.58 12.16
C ASN A 57 -19.51 12.59 12.04
N PHE A 58 -20.09 12.69 10.85
CA PHE A 58 -21.19 13.62 10.60
C PHE A 58 -22.37 13.33 11.54
N GLY A 59 -22.91 14.38 12.15
CA GLY A 59 -24.05 14.28 13.05
C GLY A 59 -23.78 13.54 14.36
N ASN A 60 -22.51 13.30 14.71
CA ASN A 60 -22.12 12.65 15.96
C ASN A 60 -22.80 11.26 16.12
N THR A 61 -22.81 10.48 15.04
CA THR A 61 -23.46 9.16 15.01
C THR A 61 -22.63 8.09 15.71
N SER A 62 -21.31 8.27 15.75
CA SER A 62 -20.34 7.40 16.42
C SER A 62 -19.60 8.18 17.51
N GLY A 63 -20.27 8.53 18.61
CA GLY A 63 -19.67 9.37 19.66
C GLY A 63 -20.02 10.86 19.52
N ASP A 64 -19.41 11.71 20.35
CA ASP A 64 -19.78 13.12 20.51
C ASP A 64 -18.90 14.14 19.75
N LYS A 65 -17.87 13.66 19.05
CA LYS A 65 -16.96 14.48 18.23
C LYS A 65 -17.33 14.42 16.75
N VAL A 66 -16.86 15.42 16.00
CA VAL A 66 -16.97 15.47 14.52
C VAL A 66 -16.06 14.46 13.81
N PHE A 67 -15.26 13.73 14.57
CA PHE A 67 -14.42 12.62 14.12
C PHE A 67 -14.66 11.38 15.00
N PHE A 68 -14.13 10.24 14.57
CA PHE A 68 -14.07 9.01 15.35
C PHE A 68 -12.72 8.32 15.11
N LEU A 69 -12.03 7.94 16.18
CA LEU A 69 -10.82 7.13 16.10
C LEU A 69 -11.18 5.65 16.01
N GLU A 70 -11.18 5.11 14.79
CA GLU A 70 -11.41 3.68 14.58
C GLU A 70 -10.08 2.92 14.66
N LEU A 71 -10.07 1.92 15.54
CA LEU A 71 -8.98 0.99 15.79
C LEU A 71 -9.45 -0.43 15.46
N ASN A 72 -8.66 -1.20 14.72
CA ASN A 72 -8.94 -2.61 14.44
C ASN A 72 -7.65 -3.42 14.53
N LEU A 73 -7.71 -4.58 15.18
CA LEU A 73 -6.78 -5.67 14.88
C LEU A 73 -7.25 -6.32 13.58
N THR A 74 -6.34 -6.67 12.68
CA THR A 74 -6.70 -7.11 11.33
C THR A 74 -6.17 -8.49 10.99
N ASP A 75 -6.94 -9.21 10.18
CA ASP A 75 -6.48 -10.39 9.45
C ASP A 75 -6.50 -10.07 7.95
N GLU A 76 -5.40 -10.37 7.27
CA GLU A 76 -5.17 -9.89 5.92
C GLU A 76 -4.65 -10.97 4.98
N THR A 77 -5.06 -10.88 3.72
CA THR A 77 -4.48 -11.63 2.60
C THR A 77 -3.98 -10.67 1.52
N LEU A 78 -2.78 -10.94 1.00
CA LEU A 78 -2.19 -10.30 -0.17
C LEU A 78 -1.89 -11.35 -1.23
N ASP A 79 -2.63 -11.33 -2.34
CA ASP A 79 -2.44 -12.22 -3.46
C ASP A 79 -1.66 -11.53 -4.57
N PHE A 80 -0.56 -12.13 -5.03
CA PHE A 80 0.28 -11.58 -6.09
C PHE A 80 0.38 -12.53 -7.27
N LYS A 81 0.38 -12.01 -8.50
CA LYS A 81 0.54 -12.82 -9.72
C LYS A 81 1.35 -12.08 -10.78
N ASP A 82 2.36 -12.75 -11.35
CA ASP A 82 3.16 -12.22 -12.46
C ASP A 82 2.29 -12.04 -13.70
N VAL A 83 2.37 -10.87 -14.30
CA VAL A 83 1.69 -10.49 -15.54
C VAL A 83 2.64 -9.85 -16.55
N SER A 84 3.95 -10.01 -16.35
CA SER A 84 4.98 -9.44 -17.24
C SER A 84 4.90 -10.04 -18.65
N GLY A 85 4.60 -11.35 -18.75
CA GLY A 85 4.70 -12.10 -20.00
C GLY A 85 6.16 -12.25 -20.48
N GLU A 86 6.36 -12.86 -21.65
CA GLU A 86 7.69 -13.14 -22.20
C GLU A 86 8.48 -11.89 -22.57
N THR A 87 7.80 -10.79 -22.94
CA THR A 87 8.44 -9.57 -23.45
C THR A 87 8.31 -8.38 -22.49
N GLY A 88 7.63 -8.53 -21.36
CA GLY A 88 7.24 -7.41 -20.50
C GLY A 88 6.02 -6.66 -21.01
N ILE A 89 5.54 -5.76 -20.16
CA ILE A 89 4.44 -4.86 -20.45
C ILE A 89 4.99 -3.68 -21.27
N PRO A 90 4.63 -3.54 -22.56
CA PRO A 90 5.21 -2.51 -23.41
C PRO A 90 4.67 -1.11 -23.06
N ASN A 91 5.57 -0.14 -22.94
CA ASN A 91 5.29 1.29 -22.82
C ASN A 91 5.96 2.05 -23.95
N ARG A 92 5.18 2.88 -24.65
CA ARG A 92 5.63 3.52 -25.90
C ARG A 92 6.28 4.87 -25.65
N GLY A 93 7.50 5.02 -26.15
CA GLY A 93 8.27 6.26 -26.03
C GLY A 93 8.05 7.18 -27.23
N SER A 94 7.86 8.48 -26.97
CA SER A 94 7.93 9.54 -28.00
C SER A 94 9.22 10.35 -27.93
N LEU A 95 9.86 10.38 -26.76
CA LEU A 95 11.09 11.12 -26.47
C LEU A 95 12.28 10.21 -26.10
N GLN A 96 12.05 8.90 -26.06
CA GLN A 96 13.04 7.84 -25.84
C GLN A 96 12.56 6.57 -26.56
N SER A 97 13.38 5.52 -26.58
CA SER A 97 12.95 4.21 -27.08
C SER A 97 11.83 3.62 -26.22
N ASP A 98 11.07 2.67 -26.77
CA ASP A 98 10.10 1.91 -25.99
C ASP A 98 10.77 1.22 -24.80
N ILE A 99 10.06 1.20 -23.68
CA ILE A 99 10.47 0.47 -22.48
C ILE A 99 9.49 -0.68 -22.23
N PHE A 100 9.96 -1.69 -21.50
CA PHE A 100 9.17 -2.88 -21.18
C PHE A 100 9.22 -3.09 -19.68
N LEU A 101 8.06 -3.04 -19.04
CA LEU A 101 7.94 -3.15 -17.58
C LEU A 101 7.82 -4.62 -17.17
N GLY A 102 8.37 -4.96 -16.01
CA GLY A 102 7.89 -6.11 -15.25
C GLY A 102 6.62 -5.74 -14.51
N GLY A 103 5.63 -6.62 -14.45
CA GLY A 103 4.36 -6.31 -13.80
C GLY A 103 3.80 -7.48 -13.01
N MET A 104 3.16 -7.16 -11.89
CA MET A 104 2.53 -8.12 -10.99
C MET A 104 1.21 -7.55 -10.51
N THR A 105 0.10 -8.26 -10.71
CA THR A 105 -1.17 -7.87 -10.08
C THR A 105 -1.09 -8.15 -8.59
N TYR A 106 -1.76 -7.32 -7.78
CA TYR A 106 -2.02 -7.64 -6.38
C TYR A 106 -3.50 -7.48 -6.03
N LEU A 107 -3.95 -8.24 -5.04
CA LEU A 107 -5.22 -8.05 -4.36
C LEU A 107 -4.98 -8.11 -2.85
N GLN A 108 -5.29 -7.01 -2.16
CA GLN A 108 -5.32 -6.94 -0.71
C GLN A 108 -6.75 -7.12 -0.22
N THR A 109 -6.95 -7.97 0.79
CA THR A 109 -8.23 -8.10 1.50
C THR A 109 -7.96 -8.06 3.00
N VAL A 110 -8.64 -7.16 3.71
CA VAL A 110 -8.45 -6.93 5.15
C VAL A 110 -9.79 -7.10 5.86
N ASN A 111 -9.80 -7.93 6.90
CA ASN A 111 -10.94 -8.12 7.79
C ASN A 111 -10.60 -7.68 9.21
N ASP A 112 -11.62 -7.27 9.96
CA ASP A 112 -11.53 -7.04 11.40
C ASP A 112 -11.38 -8.39 12.13
N SER A 113 -10.32 -8.57 12.90
CA SER A 113 -10.08 -9.82 13.64
C SER A 113 -11.11 -10.08 14.73
N PHE A 114 -11.85 -9.06 15.18
CA PHE A 114 -12.84 -9.21 16.25
C PHE A 114 -14.12 -9.92 15.76
N ASP A 115 -14.64 -9.54 14.60
CA ASP A 115 -15.93 -10.04 14.09
C ASP A 115 -15.89 -10.55 12.64
N ASN A 116 -14.71 -10.56 12.01
CA ASN A 116 -14.47 -10.94 10.62
C ASN A 116 -15.27 -10.07 9.62
N GLY A 117 -15.67 -8.86 10.01
CA GLY A 117 -16.21 -7.86 9.10
C GLY A 117 -15.17 -7.41 8.08
N GLY A 118 -15.56 -7.31 6.81
CA GLY A 118 -14.66 -6.79 5.77
C GLY A 118 -14.40 -5.30 5.98
N LEU A 119 -13.13 -4.93 6.13
CA LEU A 119 -12.69 -3.55 6.33
C LEU A 119 -12.23 -2.91 5.03
N HIS A 120 -11.43 -3.62 4.23
CA HIS A 120 -10.79 -3.07 3.04
C HIS A 120 -10.59 -4.14 1.97
N ILE A 121 -10.67 -3.72 0.71
CA ILE A 121 -10.25 -4.51 -0.44
C ILE A 121 -9.55 -3.59 -1.43
N GLU A 122 -8.43 -4.01 -1.98
CA GLU A 122 -7.65 -3.18 -2.90
C GLU A 122 -7.02 -4.03 -4.01
N PRO A 123 -7.60 -4.04 -5.21
CA PRO A 123 -6.93 -4.56 -6.40
C PRO A 123 -5.96 -3.52 -6.98
N GLY A 124 -4.87 -4.00 -7.56
CA GLY A 124 -3.91 -3.14 -8.23
C GLY A 124 -2.79 -3.86 -8.98
N LEU A 125 -1.77 -3.08 -9.34
CA LEU A 125 -0.56 -3.52 -10.03
C LEU A 125 0.69 -2.96 -9.33
N TRP A 126 1.69 -3.82 -9.18
CA TRP A 126 3.08 -3.43 -9.00
C TRP A 126 3.78 -3.52 -10.35
N VAL A 127 4.63 -2.54 -10.64
CA VAL A 127 5.48 -2.56 -11.84
C VAL A 127 6.92 -2.23 -11.49
N HIS A 128 7.85 -2.96 -12.11
CA HIS A 128 9.25 -2.61 -12.15
C HIS A 128 9.50 -1.84 -13.45
N VAL A 129 9.97 -0.61 -13.30
CA VAL A 129 10.25 0.30 -14.41
C VAL A 129 11.76 0.30 -14.64
N PRO A 130 12.24 -0.11 -15.83
CA PRO A 130 13.67 -0.04 -16.14
C PRO A 130 14.12 1.43 -16.18
N LYS A 131 15.44 1.65 -16.14
CA LYS A 131 16.02 2.98 -16.33
C LYS A 131 15.41 3.66 -17.55
N THR A 132 15.05 4.94 -17.42
CA THR A 132 14.57 5.77 -18.52
C THR A 132 15.58 6.85 -18.90
N GLU A 133 15.49 7.36 -20.13
CA GLU A 133 16.32 8.48 -20.61
C GLU A 133 15.56 9.82 -20.61
N ASN A 134 14.23 9.77 -20.73
CA ASN A 134 13.37 10.95 -20.68
C ASN A 134 11.98 10.61 -20.08
N PRO A 135 11.72 10.94 -18.80
CA PRO A 135 12.67 11.56 -17.85
C PRO A 135 13.89 10.66 -17.60
N ASP A 136 15.06 11.24 -17.29
CA ASP A 136 16.25 10.46 -16.91
C ASP A 136 16.10 10.02 -15.46
N GLU A 137 15.61 8.80 -15.27
CA GLU A 137 15.36 8.20 -13.97
C GLU A 137 16.10 6.86 -13.90
N PRO A 138 16.62 6.47 -12.73
CA PRO A 138 17.15 5.13 -12.54
C PRO A 138 16.02 4.10 -12.66
N ALA A 139 16.34 2.81 -12.48
CA ALA A 139 15.28 1.82 -12.35
C ALA A 139 14.44 2.12 -11.10
N THR A 140 13.12 2.10 -11.24
CA THR A 140 12.16 2.42 -10.18
C THR A 140 11.08 1.34 -10.09
N ILE A 141 10.20 1.49 -9.10
CA ILE A 141 8.99 0.70 -8.97
C ILE A 141 7.78 1.63 -8.85
N ALA A 142 6.62 1.13 -9.25
CA ALA A 142 5.35 1.79 -8.95
C ALA A 142 4.29 0.80 -8.45
N ARG A 143 3.41 1.27 -7.57
CA ARG A 143 2.22 0.58 -7.08
C ARG A 143 0.99 1.42 -7.42
N MET A 144 0.11 0.86 -8.25
CA MET A 144 -1.17 1.48 -8.62
C MET A 144 -2.30 0.68 -7.99
N GLY A 145 -3.21 1.35 -7.29
CA GLY A 145 -4.30 0.69 -6.53
C GLY A 145 -5.63 1.41 -6.68
N SER A 146 -6.73 0.66 -6.60
CA SER A 146 -8.10 1.20 -6.56
C SER A 146 -8.78 0.84 -5.25
N ILE A 147 -9.21 1.85 -4.51
CA ILE A 147 -9.76 1.72 -3.16
C ILE A 147 -11.28 1.96 -3.23
N PRO A 148 -12.12 1.03 -2.73
CA PRO A 148 -13.58 1.10 -2.85
C PRO A 148 -14.20 2.29 -2.10
N HIS A 149 -13.44 2.93 -1.22
CA HIS A 149 -13.84 4.16 -0.53
C HIS A 149 -13.76 5.41 -1.42
N GLY A 150 -13.34 5.27 -2.68
CA GLY A 150 -13.41 6.34 -3.69
C GLY A 150 -12.09 7.02 -4.02
N THR A 151 -10.97 6.32 -3.81
CA THR A 151 -9.63 6.83 -4.12
C THR A 151 -8.89 5.86 -5.03
N THR A 152 -8.13 6.36 -5.99
CA THR A 152 -7.11 5.58 -6.70
C THR A 152 -5.75 6.18 -6.44
N ILE A 153 -4.73 5.34 -6.32
CA ILE A 153 -3.36 5.75 -6.00
C ILE A 153 -2.39 5.36 -7.12
N ASN A 154 -1.37 6.18 -7.32
CA ASN A 154 -0.17 5.86 -8.08
C ASN A 154 1.03 6.21 -7.21
N LEU A 155 1.59 5.21 -6.54
CA LEU A 155 2.77 5.37 -5.70
C LEU A 155 4.00 5.01 -6.53
N GLN A 156 5.07 5.79 -6.40
CA GLN A 156 6.33 5.55 -7.10
C GLN A 156 7.47 5.57 -6.11
N GLY A 157 8.56 4.88 -6.45
CA GLY A 157 9.69 4.80 -5.53
C GLY A 157 10.78 3.83 -5.97
N THR A 158 11.50 3.29 -4.99
CA THR A 158 12.67 2.44 -5.22
C THR A 158 12.57 1.11 -4.49
N ALA A 159 13.30 0.13 -5.03
CA ALA A 159 13.54 -1.16 -4.38
C ALA A 159 15.04 -1.35 -4.15
N PHE A 160 15.45 -1.81 -2.96
CA PHE A 160 16.85 -2.10 -2.66
C PHE A 160 17.01 -3.21 -1.62
N SER A 161 18.22 -3.74 -1.48
CA SER A 161 18.57 -4.73 -0.45
C SER A 161 19.16 -4.06 0.80
N ALA A 162 18.77 -4.54 1.98
CA ALA A 162 19.32 -4.15 3.27
C ALA A 162 19.62 -5.39 4.13
N GLN A 163 20.39 -5.22 5.21
CA GLN A 163 20.66 -6.29 6.17
C GLN A 163 19.47 -6.57 7.10
N SER A 164 18.66 -5.54 7.37
CA SER A 164 17.50 -5.62 8.27
C SER A 164 16.48 -4.54 7.86
N PRO A 165 15.20 -4.70 8.21
CA PRO A 165 14.23 -3.62 8.02
C PRO A 165 14.54 -2.46 8.97
N ALA A 166 14.10 -1.27 8.60
CA ALA A 166 14.11 -0.08 9.44
C ALA A 166 12.68 0.43 9.55
N PHE A 167 12.19 0.62 10.78
CA PHE A 167 10.84 1.09 11.05
C PHE A 167 10.89 2.47 11.66
N ASP A 168 10.69 3.50 10.85
CA ASP A 168 10.51 4.87 11.35
C ASP A 168 9.22 4.95 12.19
N ALA A 169 9.15 5.91 13.11
CA ALA A 169 7.94 6.08 13.90
C ALA A 169 6.77 6.55 13.01
N ALA A 170 5.64 5.85 13.09
CA ALA A 170 4.40 6.26 12.43
C ALA A 170 3.52 7.00 13.44
N SER A 171 3.55 8.33 13.42
CA SER A 171 2.69 9.14 14.30
C SER A 171 1.23 9.02 13.89
N ILE A 172 0.34 8.97 14.88
CA ILE A 172 -1.12 8.99 14.67
C ILE A 172 -1.73 10.38 14.87
N THR A 173 -0.93 11.33 15.33
CA THR A 173 -1.40 12.64 15.78
C THR A 173 -1.78 13.52 14.59
N PRO A 174 -3.02 14.04 14.53
CA PRO A 174 -3.45 15.00 13.52
C PRO A 174 -2.65 16.30 13.55
N PHE A 175 -2.65 17.04 12.44
CA PHE A 175 -1.96 18.32 12.33
C PHE A 175 -2.69 19.27 11.39
N VAL A 176 -2.38 20.57 11.45
CA VAL A 176 -3.00 21.58 10.58
C VAL A 176 -2.61 21.32 9.11
N ILE A 177 -3.60 21.34 8.20
CA ILE A 177 -3.34 21.08 6.78
C ILE A 177 -2.24 22.02 6.26
N GLY A 178 -1.17 21.42 5.72
CA GLY A 178 -0.03 22.15 5.18
C GLY A 178 1.07 22.49 6.19
N ASP A 179 0.87 22.21 7.49
CA ASP A 179 1.89 22.37 8.54
C ASP A 179 1.99 21.10 9.42
N PRO A 180 2.80 20.10 9.00
CA PRO A 180 3.05 18.89 9.79
C PRO A 180 3.68 19.12 11.17
N GLY A 181 4.19 20.32 11.45
CA GLY A 181 4.74 20.67 12.77
C GLY A 181 3.68 21.16 13.76
N GLU A 182 2.53 21.64 13.28
CA GLU A 182 1.42 22.12 14.11
C GLU A 182 0.49 20.97 14.47
N LEU A 183 0.95 20.13 15.40
CA LEU A 183 0.22 18.96 15.90
C LEU A 183 -1.02 19.37 16.73
N VAL A 184 -2.09 18.59 16.58
CA VAL A 184 -3.34 18.72 17.33
C VAL A 184 -3.63 17.41 18.04
N HIS A 185 -3.59 17.43 19.37
CA HIS A 185 -3.83 16.26 20.19
C HIS A 185 -5.29 16.13 20.65
N PHE A 186 -5.78 14.89 20.70
CA PHE A 186 -7.11 14.52 21.16
C PHE A 186 -7.07 13.45 22.25
N ASP A 187 -8.03 13.49 23.17
CA ASP A 187 -8.13 12.51 24.26
C ASP A 187 -8.31 11.06 23.74
N GLU A 188 -8.88 10.91 22.54
CA GLU A 188 -9.00 9.64 21.84
C GLU A 188 -7.65 8.93 21.62
N GLU A 189 -6.53 9.66 21.53
CA GLU A 189 -5.19 9.07 21.41
C GLU A 189 -4.75 8.34 22.70
N ILE A 190 -5.40 8.62 23.83
CA ILE A 190 -4.98 8.14 25.15
C ILE A 190 -5.92 7.02 25.61
N LEU A 191 -5.44 5.78 25.58
CA LEU A 191 -6.23 4.58 25.92
C LEU A 191 -6.82 4.61 27.33
N ALA A 192 -6.10 5.25 28.27
CA ALA A 192 -6.54 5.37 29.66
C ALA A 192 -7.70 6.37 29.86
N ILE A 193 -7.94 7.27 28.89
CA ILE A 193 -9.08 8.19 28.93
C ILE A 193 -10.28 7.49 28.27
N PRO A 194 -11.40 7.31 28.98
CA PRO A 194 -12.62 6.80 28.37
C PRO A 194 -13.11 7.75 27.28
N SER A 195 -13.44 7.22 26.10
CA SER A 195 -14.02 8.00 25.00
C SER A 195 -15.16 7.21 24.36
N THR A 196 -16.20 7.94 23.93
CA THR A 196 -17.28 7.43 23.08
C THR A 196 -17.00 7.67 21.59
N SER A 197 -15.94 8.43 21.27
CA SER A 197 -15.51 8.78 19.91
C SER A 197 -14.26 7.97 19.48
N ARG A 198 -14.10 6.77 20.05
CA ARG A 198 -13.07 5.78 19.72
C ARG A 198 -13.65 4.37 19.73
N THR A 199 -13.05 3.43 18.98
CA THR A 199 -13.38 2.01 19.09
C THR A 199 -13.35 1.53 20.55
N ASP A 200 -14.37 0.76 20.95
CA ASP A 200 -14.39 0.07 22.23
C ASP A 200 -13.15 -0.83 22.37
N LEU A 201 -12.40 -0.64 23.46
CA LEU A 201 -11.15 -1.36 23.71
C LEU A 201 -11.37 -2.88 23.88
N ALA A 202 -12.59 -3.32 24.15
CA ALA A 202 -12.95 -4.75 24.11
C ALA A 202 -12.77 -5.36 22.71
N ARG A 203 -12.82 -4.57 21.63
CA ARG A 203 -12.60 -5.02 20.24
C ARG A 203 -11.11 -5.08 19.85
N VAL A 204 -10.23 -4.45 20.63
CA VAL A 204 -8.78 -4.42 20.39
C VAL A 204 -8.02 -4.92 21.64
N PRO A 205 -8.30 -6.14 22.10
CA PRO A 205 -7.73 -6.65 23.35
C PRO A 205 -6.20 -6.69 23.28
N GLY A 206 -5.54 -6.14 24.30
CA GLY A 206 -4.08 -6.15 24.42
C GLY A 206 -3.36 -5.02 23.69
N LEU A 207 -4.08 -4.14 22.97
CA LEU A 207 -3.48 -2.92 22.40
C LEU A 207 -2.86 -2.06 23.51
N THR A 208 -1.58 -1.71 23.36
CA THR A 208 -0.88 -0.83 24.31
C THR A 208 -0.88 0.62 23.85
N GLN A 209 -0.66 1.55 24.77
CA GLN A 209 -0.54 2.97 24.44
C GLN A 209 0.63 3.22 23.48
N GLU A 210 1.75 2.53 23.69
CA GLU A 210 2.95 2.65 22.86
C GLU A 210 2.65 2.20 21.42
N GLN A 211 1.94 1.09 21.24
CA GLN A 211 1.51 0.60 19.93
C GLN A 211 0.53 1.55 19.25
N LEU A 212 -0.41 2.16 20.00
CA LEU A 212 -1.30 3.17 19.43
C LEU A 212 -0.53 4.43 19.02
N THR A 213 0.37 4.92 19.85
CA THR A 213 1.19 6.11 19.56
C THR A 213 2.14 5.89 18.38
N ASN A 214 2.65 4.66 18.20
CA ASN A 214 3.47 4.28 17.07
C ASN A 214 3.12 2.86 16.58
N PRO A 215 2.20 2.73 15.59
CA PRO A 215 1.80 1.43 15.05
C PRO A 215 2.95 0.61 14.47
N ASN A 216 4.05 1.23 14.03
CA ASN A 216 5.22 0.48 13.54
C ASN A 216 5.89 -0.36 14.64
N LEU A 217 5.53 -0.19 15.93
CA LEU A 217 5.95 -1.10 16.99
C LEU A 217 5.46 -2.54 16.76
N PHE A 218 4.28 -2.76 16.19
CA PHE A 218 3.81 -4.10 15.83
C PHE A 218 4.81 -4.83 14.93
N LEU A 219 5.42 -4.11 13.98
CA LEU A 219 6.40 -4.67 13.05
C LEU A 219 7.69 -5.05 13.77
N SER A 220 8.23 -4.14 14.58
CA SER A 220 9.45 -4.40 15.35
C SER A 220 9.29 -5.54 16.37
N GLN A 221 8.12 -5.64 17.00
CA GLN A 221 7.81 -6.68 17.99
C GLN A 221 7.64 -8.05 17.33
N ALA A 222 7.15 -8.11 16.09
CA ALA A 222 7.05 -9.36 15.34
C ALA A 222 8.43 -9.96 14.98
N LEU A 223 9.51 -9.18 15.09
CA LEU A 223 10.88 -9.67 14.94
C LEU A 223 11.51 -10.19 16.26
N ALA A 224 10.78 -10.15 17.38
CA ALA A 224 11.29 -10.67 18.64
C ALA A 224 11.63 -12.16 18.52
N GLY A 225 12.89 -12.52 18.77
CA GLY A 225 13.36 -13.91 18.64
C GLY A 225 13.58 -14.38 17.19
N VAL A 226 13.53 -13.47 16.22
CA VAL A 226 13.83 -13.73 14.81
C VAL A 226 15.19 -13.13 14.45
N THR A 227 16.00 -13.89 13.72
CA THR A 227 17.23 -13.38 13.10
C THR A 227 16.95 -13.05 11.64
N VAL A 228 16.99 -11.77 11.27
CA VAL A 228 16.89 -11.32 9.88
C VAL A 228 18.26 -11.47 9.20
N LYS A 229 18.29 -12.12 8.04
CA LYS A 229 19.52 -12.34 7.25
C LYS A 229 19.68 -11.34 6.12
N ARG A 230 18.56 -10.97 5.51
CA ARG A 230 18.48 -10.05 4.38
C ARG A 230 17.06 -9.52 4.27
N THR A 231 16.95 -8.27 3.84
CA THR A 231 15.68 -7.62 3.57
C THR A 231 15.67 -7.03 2.17
N SER A 232 14.64 -7.30 1.37
CA SER A 232 14.28 -6.48 0.22
C SER A 232 13.33 -5.39 0.67
N VAL A 233 13.67 -4.13 0.43
CA VAL A 233 12.93 -2.96 0.87
C VAL A 233 12.29 -2.30 -0.35
N PHE A 234 11.02 -1.92 -0.24
CA PHE A 234 10.25 -1.23 -1.27
C PHE A 234 9.64 0.03 -0.66
N GLN A 235 10.17 1.20 -0.99
CA GLN A 235 9.71 2.48 -0.45
C GLN A 235 9.00 3.26 -1.54
N LEU A 236 7.74 3.66 -1.31
CA LEU A 236 6.95 4.37 -2.29
C LEU A 236 6.15 5.51 -1.68
N THR A 237 5.91 6.52 -2.50
CA THR A 237 5.14 7.71 -2.17
C THR A 237 4.28 8.13 -3.36
N SER A 238 3.14 8.73 -3.08
CA SER A 238 2.31 9.41 -4.09
C SER A 238 2.78 10.83 -4.39
N GLN A 239 3.69 11.38 -3.58
CA GLN A 239 4.30 12.67 -3.83
C GLN A 239 5.67 12.50 -4.46
N ALA A 240 5.86 13.11 -5.62
CA ALA A 240 7.16 13.26 -6.24
C ALA A 240 7.66 14.70 -6.04
N ASP A 241 8.92 14.84 -5.64
CA ASP A 241 9.64 16.10 -5.54
C ASP A 241 11.12 15.91 -5.93
N ALA A 242 11.90 16.99 -5.95
CA ALA A 242 13.30 16.97 -6.39
C ALA A 242 14.24 16.03 -5.58
N ASN A 243 13.78 15.48 -4.45
CA ASN A 243 14.52 14.54 -3.60
C ASN A 243 13.93 13.12 -3.64
N THR A 244 12.85 12.89 -4.38
CA THR A 244 12.28 11.55 -4.59
C THR A 244 12.87 10.91 -5.84
N VAL A 245 12.76 9.59 -5.92
CA VAL A 245 13.15 8.81 -7.10
C VAL A 245 11.97 7.89 -7.46
N PRO A 246 11.26 8.15 -8.56
CA PRO A 246 11.44 9.25 -9.50
C PRO A 246 11.05 10.61 -8.90
N ASP A 247 11.53 11.71 -9.50
CA ASP A 247 11.26 13.09 -9.06
C ASP A 247 9.97 13.68 -9.65
N VAL A 248 9.32 12.93 -10.53
CA VAL A 248 8.10 13.31 -11.23
C VAL A 248 7.06 12.18 -11.27
N GLY A 249 5.79 12.55 -11.31
CA GLY A 249 4.66 11.63 -11.43
C GLY A 249 4.01 11.31 -10.09
N GLY A 250 3.35 10.16 -10.03
CA GLY A 250 2.60 9.71 -8.86
C GLY A 250 1.27 10.43 -8.66
N GLY A 251 0.72 10.26 -7.47
CA GLY A 251 -0.43 11.02 -6.97
C GLY A 251 -1.57 10.16 -6.46
N THR A 252 -2.61 10.86 -6.00
CA THR A 252 -3.89 10.29 -5.60
C THR A 252 -4.98 10.93 -6.46
N ALA A 253 -6.08 10.21 -6.69
CA ALA A 253 -7.27 10.76 -7.32
C ALA A 253 -8.50 10.35 -6.52
N ASN A 254 -9.24 11.35 -6.05
CA ASN A 254 -10.39 11.20 -5.17
C ASN A 254 -11.70 11.46 -5.92
N ILE A 255 -12.76 10.73 -5.58
CA ILE A 255 -14.11 11.03 -6.07
C ILE A 255 -14.65 12.34 -5.47
N ALA A 256 -15.65 12.92 -6.12
CA ALA A 256 -16.24 14.20 -5.73
C ALA A 256 -16.76 14.25 -4.28
N PHE A 257 -17.21 13.11 -3.73
CA PHE A 257 -17.64 13.03 -2.33
C PHE A 257 -16.49 13.35 -1.37
N LEU A 258 -15.31 12.77 -1.61
CA LEU A 258 -14.14 12.95 -0.74
C LEU A 258 -13.58 14.37 -0.84
N VAL A 259 -13.42 14.88 -2.07
CA VAL A 259 -12.88 16.23 -2.34
C VAL A 259 -13.83 17.32 -1.83
N GLY A 260 -15.13 17.12 -1.99
CA GLY A 260 -16.14 18.13 -1.65
C GLY A 260 -16.06 19.39 -2.52
N LYS A 261 -16.75 20.45 -2.10
CA LYS A 261 -16.75 21.77 -2.75
C LYS A 261 -16.80 22.87 -1.71
N GLY A 262 -16.27 24.05 -2.06
CA GLY A 262 -16.24 25.21 -1.16
C GLY A 262 -15.22 25.06 -0.04
N THR A 263 -15.29 25.96 0.94
CA THR A 263 -14.43 25.94 2.13
C THR A 263 -15.30 25.85 3.39
N PRO A 264 -14.76 25.28 4.50
CA PRO A 264 -15.45 25.30 5.79
C PRO A 264 -15.89 26.73 6.18
N PRO A 265 -17.05 26.90 6.85
CA PRO A 265 -18.01 25.87 7.27
C PRO A 265 -19.09 25.54 6.20
N THR A 266 -19.15 26.29 5.10
CA THR A 266 -20.20 26.13 4.06
C THR A 266 -19.88 25.05 3.01
N GLY A 267 -18.74 24.39 3.15
CA GLY A 267 -18.18 23.43 2.21
C GLY A 267 -16.89 22.81 2.75
N GLY A 268 -16.12 22.13 1.91
CA GLY A 268 -14.89 21.44 2.28
C GLY A 268 -14.94 19.95 1.96
N SER A 269 -13.81 19.27 2.15
CA SER A 269 -13.65 17.85 1.93
C SER A 269 -14.37 17.03 3.00
N ASN A 270 -14.95 15.89 2.59
CA ASN A 270 -15.42 14.91 3.57
C ASN A 270 -14.25 14.09 4.10
N ALA A 271 -13.29 13.71 3.25
CA ALA A 271 -12.05 13.02 3.62
C ALA A 271 -11.13 12.96 2.39
N ASP A 272 -10.61 14.10 1.95
CA ASP A 272 -9.73 14.15 0.78
C ASP A 272 -8.40 13.46 1.10
N VAL A 273 -7.89 12.65 0.18
CA VAL A 273 -6.62 11.93 0.40
C VAL A 273 -5.52 12.62 -0.41
N PRO A 274 -4.73 13.54 0.18
CA PRO A 274 -3.68 14.24 -0.55
C PRO A 274 -2.44 13.37 -0.76
N THR A 275 -2.13 12.47 0.18
CA THR A 275 -0.88 11.72 0.19
C THR A 275 -1.05 10.33 0.78
N VAL A 276 -0.22 9.44 0.27
CA VAL A 276 -0.03 8.06 0.69
C VAL A 276 1.46 7.76 0.58
N THR A 277 2.03 7.18 1.65
CA THR A 277 3.36 6.60 1.67
C THR A 277 3.29 5.17 2.15
N THR A 278 4.18 4.32 1.66
CA THR A 278 4.23 2.93 2.11
C THR A 278 5.64 2.39 2.03
N THR A 279 5.98 1.50 2.96
CA THR A 279 7.16 0.67 2.84
C THR A 279 6.79 -0.79 3.03
N PHE A 280 7.27 -1.65 2.13
CA PHE A 280 7.21 -3.10 2.26
C PHE A 280 8.61 -3.66 2.50
N TRP A 281 8.68 -4.74 3.27
CA TRP A 281 9.89 -5.49 3.56
C TRP A 281 9.64 -6.97 3.31
N ILE A 282 10.45 -7.60 2.46
CA ILE A 282 10.50 -9.06 2.34
C ILE A 282 11.78 -9.52 3.00
N GLU A 283 11.64 -10.33 4.04
CA GLU A 283 12.77 -10.67 4.91
C GLU A 283 13.02 -12.17 4.90
N ASP A 284 14.28 -12.51 4.59
CA ASP A 284 14.83 -13.85 4.77
C ASP A 284 15.26 -13.99 6.23
N CYS A 285 14.65 -14.92 6.95
CA CYS A 285 14.74 -14.98 8.40
C CYS A 285 15.07 -16.38 8.93
N THR A 286 15.44 -16.44 10.20
CA THR A 286 15.60 -17.68 10.96
C THR A 286 14.93 -17.56 12.32
N ASP A 287 14.14 -18.58 12.71
CA ASP A 287 13.51 -18.62 14.03
C ASP A 287 14.51 -18.98 15.14
N LYS A 288 14.06 -18.93 16.39
CA LYS A 288 14.84 -19.32 17.58
C LYS A 288 15.37 -20.75 17.55
N ASP A 289 14.78 -21.63 16.75
CA ASP A 289 15.13 -23.05 16.64
C ASP A 289 16.04 -23.32 15.44
N GLY A 290 16.40 -22.28 14.66
CA GLY A 290 17.29 -22.36 13.51
C GLY A 290 16.59 -22.64 12.18
N ASN A 291 15.26 -22.67 12.13
CA ASN A 291 14.53 -22.91 10.88
C ASN A 291 14.44 -21.64 10.04
N ASN A 292 14.69 -21.78 8.74
CA ASN A 292 14.59 -20.66 7.80
C ASN A 292 13.13 -20.43 7.39
N PHE A 293 12.75 -19.17 7.22
CA PHE A 293 11.45 -18.77 6.70
C PHE A 293 11.53 -17.40 6.02
N VAL A 294 10.46 -17.02 5.30
CA VAL A 294 10.30 -15.67 4.73
C VAL A 294 9.09 -14.97 5.38
N GLN A 295 9.16 -13.66 5.61
CA GLN A 295 8.00 -12.79 5.92
C GLN A 295 7.88 -11.66 4.93
N LEU A 296 6.66 -11.16 4.83
CA LEU A 296 6.35 -9.85 4.31
C LEU A 296 5.87 -8.97 5.47
N GLN A 297 6.52 -7.83 5.68
CA GLN A 297 6.01 -6.78 6.55
C GLN A 297 5.69 -5.53 5.72
N TYR A 298 4.72 -4.74 6.15
CA TYR A 298 4.47 -3.44 5.54
C TYR A 298 3.94 -2.42 6.54
N THR A 299 4.17 -1.15 6.20
CA THR A 299 3.52 0.01 6.80
C THR A 299 2.97 0.90 5.69
N GLN A 300 1.79 1.46 5.91
CA GLN A 300 1.18 2.43 5.03
C GLN A 300 0.62 3.58 5.85
N LEU A 301 1.00 4.81 5.47
CA LEU A 301 0.43 6.04 6.00
C LEU A 301 -0.38 6.71 4.89
N VAL A 302 -1.65 6.93 5.15
CA VAL A 302 -2.56 7.72 4.33
C VAL A 302 -2.90 8.97 5.12
N LEU A 303 -2.81 10.15 4.51
CA LEU A 303 -3.39 11.35 5.12
C LEU A 303 -4.82 11.52 4.64
N LEU A 304 -5.73 11.82 5.55
CA LEU A 304 -7.09 12.23 5.25
C LEU A 304 -7.25 13.69 5.64
N ASN A 305 -7.69 14.55 4.73
CA ASN A 305 -7.93 15.96 4.98
C ASN A 305 -9.43 16.19 5.14
N PHE A 306 -9.84 16.63 6.34
CA PHE A 306 -11.18 17.12 6.62
C PHE A 306 -11.16 17.97 7.89
N ASP A 307 -12.18 18.82 8.06
CA ASP A 307 -12.31 19.69 9.24
C ASP A 307 -11.07 20.56 9.56
N GLY A 308 -10.34 20.97 8.51
CA GLY A 308 -9.16 21.83 8.63
C GLY A 308 -7.87 21.14 9.07
N LEU A 309 -7.91 19.82 9.32
CA LEU A 309 -6.76 19.03 9.75
C LEU A 309 -6.40 17.94 8.72
N SER A 310 -5.14 17.56 8.73
CA SER A 310 -4.62 16.33 8.14
C SER A 310 -4.59 15.25 9.22
N TRP A 311 -5.30 14.16 8.96
CA TRP A 311 -5.51 13.06 9.90
C TRP A 311 -4.75 11.82 9.42
N PRO A 312 -3.76 11.33 10.19
CA PRO A 312 -3.05 10.10 9.86
C PRO A 312 -3.95 8.86 9.91
N HIS A 313 -3.91 8.07 8.86
CA HIS A 313 -4.46 6.72 8.81
C HIS A 313 -3.29 5.75 8.58
N VAL A 314 -3.03 4.90 9.57
CA VAL A 314 -1.86 4.02 9.60
C VAL A 314 -2.32 2.57 9.61
N THR A 315 -1.78 1.79 8.67
CA THR A 315 -1.99 0.34 8.62
C THR A 315 -0.64 -0.36 8.58
N VAL A 316 -0.50 -1.40 9.40
CA VAL A 316 0.70 -2.24 9.48
C VAL A 316 0.32 -3.71 9.43
N GLY A 317 1.15 -4.54 8.82
CA GLY A 317 0.90 -5.98 8.72
C GLY A 317 2.18 -6.81 8.72
N THR A 318 2.10 -8.01 9.29
CA THR A 318 3.13 -9.05 9.18
C THR A 318 2.52 -10.33 8.65
N LEU A 319 2.97 -10.77 7.47
CA LEU A 319 2.39 -11.87 6.71
C LEU A 319 3.44 -12.93 6.36
N ARG A 320 2.94 -14.16 6.15
CA ARG A 320 3.71 -15.33 5.74
C ARG A 320 3.18 -15.87 4.42
N PRO A 321 4.06 -16.42 3.56
CA PRO A 321 3.61 -17.06 2.34
C PRO A 321 2.77 -18.30 2.69
N GLN A 322 1.74 -18.58 1.89
CA GLN A 322 0.91 -19.78 1.98
C GLN A 322 1.36 -20.87 1.00
#